data_AF-A0A3A3Z6S5-F1
#
_entry.id   AF-A0A3A3Z6S5-F1
#
_cell.length_a   1.000
_cell.length_b   1.000
_cell.length_c   1.000
_cell.angle_alpha   90.00
_cell.angle_beta   90.00
_cell.angle_gamma   90.00
#
_symmetry.space_group_name_H-M   'P 1'
#
loop_
_entity.id
_entity.type
_entity.pdbx_description
1 polymer ?
#
loop_
_entity_poly.entity_id
_entity_poly.type
_entity_poly.pdbx_seq_one_letter_code
_entity_poly.pdbx_strand_id
1 'polypeptide(L)'
;MALPRPSLRRSLAGAAAVAVVASGATAVSLGGAVADEPVTPAAPCLRTDAVLTVEESRLGEPLLPGGEPAARRFVEAAGFDGLVQRFYDRLCGATSLAAAERVVRFHGQRLWDVAVARAQGGNGLGTIDRYDDRPLYWARTTMSAAVRSLDADYLESGLQRQALLRILDRTSRGHESIAWPAGDAERVMISGFDTYSLDASLRNSNPSGATALQLDGRTLDTPEGPVTVQAVVLPVNYTDFDQGVVEDAFGQVLRTGEDRADLIMTISQTGRGRMDIEQWAANARGGSPDNNRNQQFGPVSRPSYWPQPYTSPNWIETTLPYQAMIDAGTGPWPVVLNDGICEWPAGTFDDTTGAPDLPDPTELVCKDDPSPGSAAASGPGGSYLSNESMYRSNRLRLGMRAWDVPGGHLHISALQYPTDLDLLTDPAFEADRKAVVDQTIALVAAAGAAVDER
;
A
#
# COMPACT_ATOMS: atom_id res chain seq x y z
N MET A 1 18.99 61.99 2.52
CA MET A 1 18.13 62.69 3.49
C MET A 1 16.69 62.45 3.10
N ALA A 2 15.91 61.84 4.00
CA ALA A 2 14.44 61.73 4.06
C ALA A 2 13.63 61.05 2.91
N LEU A 3 13.04 59.90 3.28
CA LEU A 3 11.89 59.17 2.72
C LEU A 3 10.58 60.01 2.72
N PRO A 4 9.48 59.68 1.97
CA PRO A 4 8.70 58.43 2.18
C PRO A 4 7.91 57.80 1.01
N ARG A 5 7.49 56.54 1.26
CA ARG A 5 6.39 55.74 0.66
C ARG A 5 5.00 56.38 0.95
N PRO A 6 3.84 56.00 0.33
CA PRO A 6 3.44 54.62 -0.03
C PRO A 6 2.55 54.41 -1.28
N SER A 7 2.47 53.15 -1.72
CA SER A 7 1.47 52.64 -2.66
C SER A 7 0.95 51.30 -2.16
N LEU A 8 -0.37 51.15 -2.04
CA LEU A 8 -1.13 49.95 -2.41
C LEU A 8 -2.62 50.20 -2.13
N ARG A 9 -3.41 50.23 -3.21
CA ARG A 9 -4.87 50.32 -3.20
C ARG A 9 -5.46 48.94 -2.90
N ARG A 10 -6.41 48.90 -1.96
CA ARG A 10 -7.37 47.81 -1.77
C ARG A 10 -8.49 47.94 -2.81
N SER A 11 -8.94 46.83 -3.38
CA SER A 11 -10.22 46.75 -4.08
C SER A 11 -11.00 45.55 -3.54
N LEU A 12 -12.09 45.89 -2.85
CA LEU A 12 -13.23 45.05 -2.49
C LEU A 12 -14.23 45.06 -3.65
N ALA A 13 -14.77 43.89 -4.00
CA ALA A 13 -16.08 43.67 -4.62
C ALA A 13 -16.29 42.15 -4.66
N GLY A 14 -17.44 41.55 -4.39
CA GLY A 14 -18.78 42.05 -4.10
C GLY A 14 -19.69 40.82 -4.12
N ALA A 15 -20.55 40.69 -3.12
CA ALA A 15 -21.54 39.64 -2.99
C ALA A 15 -22.66 39.77 -4.03
N ALA A 16 -23.27 38.64 -4.42
CA ALA A 16 -24.65 38.61 -4.90
C ALA A 16 -25.32 37.29 -4.51
N ALA A 17 -26.24 37.41 -3.55
CA ALA A 17 -27.26 36.41 -3.25
C ALA A 17 -28.51 36.72 -4.09
N VAL A 18 -29.18 35.68 -4.60
CA VAL A 18 -30.58 35.76 -5.01
C VAL A 18 -31.28 34.49 -4.52
N ALA A 19 -32.42 34.68 -3.89
CA ALA A 19 -33.22 33.65 -3.27
C ALA A 19 -34.62 33.56 -3.93
N VAL A 20 -35.27 32.44 -3.61
CA VAL A 20 -36.72 32.16 -3.57
C VAL A 20 -37.36 31.73 -4.90
N VAL A 21 -37.99 30.55 -4.95
CA VAL A 21 -39.43 30.28 -4.69
C VAL A 21 -39.69 28.76 -4.73
N ALA A 22 -40.45 28.27 -3.75
CA ALA A 22 -41.01 26.93 -3.69
C ALA A 22 -42.36 26.84 -4.42
N SER A 23 -42.67 25.71 -5.05
CA SER A 23 -44.03 25.29 -5.41
C SER A 23 -44.05 23.77 -5.58
N GLY A 24 -44.93 23.09 -4.84
CA GLY A 24 -45.18 21.66 -5.01
C GLY A 24 -46.26 21.37 -6.07
N ALA A 25 -46.20 20.19 -6.67
CA ALA A 25 -47.35 19.48 -7.24
C ALA A 25 -47.00 18.01 -7.42
N THR A 26 -47.88 17.14 -6.92
CA THR A 26 -47.91 15.69 -7.13
C THR A 26 -48.41 15.36 -8.53
N ALA A 27 -47.78 14.38 -9.19
CA ALA A 27 -48.38 13.65 -10.30
C ALA A 27 -47.88 12.20 -10.31
N VAL A 28 -48.84 11.27 -10.24
CA VAL A 28 -48.69 9.83 -10.40
C VAL A 28 -48.45 9.50 -11.87
N SER A 29 -47.50 8.62 -12.19
CA SER A 29 -47.47 7.90 -13.47
C SER A 29 -46.75 6.55 -13.35
N LEU A 30 -47.55 5.54 -13.67
CA LEU A 30 -47.37 4.10 -13.83
C LEU A 30 -46.09 3.64 -14.55
N GLY A 31 -45.56 2.50 -14.08
CA GLY A 31 -45.31 1.35 -14.95
C GLY A 31 -44.00 1.33 -15.74
N GLY A 32 -42.96 0.79 -15.12
CA GLY A 32 -41.77 0.29 -15.79
C GLY A 32 -40.97 -0.56 -14.82
N ALA A 33 -41.35 -1.83 -14.69
CA ALA A 33 -40.55 -2.81 -13.96
C ALA A 33 -39.24 -3.02 -14.74
N VAL A 34 -38.20 -2.29 -14.35
CA VAL A 34 -36.83 -2.73 -14.63
C VAL A 34 -36.56 -3.81 -13.60
N ALA A 35 -36.54 -5.06 -14.07
CA ALA A 35 -36.06 -6.16 -13.26
C ALA A 35 -34.57 -5.90 -12.99
N ASP A 36 -34.26 -5.43 -11.79
CA ASP A 36 -32.96 -5.66 -11.16
C ASP A 36 -32.86 -7.18 -10.95
N GLU A 37 -32.21 -7.89 -11.86
CA GLU A 37 -31.72 -9.22 -11.55
C GLU A 37 -30.41 -9.08 -10.77
N PRO A 38 -30.30 -9.67 -9.56
CA PRO A 38 -29.03 -9.68 -8.84
C PRO A 38 -28.04 -10.62 -9.54
N VAL A 39 -26.94 -10.00 -9.97
CA VAL A 39 -25.55 -10.46 -10.00
C VAL A 39 -25.33 -11.75 -9.19
N THR A 40 -25.04 -12.86 -9.88
CA THR A 40 -24.52 -14.14 -9.34
C THR A 40 -25.42 -14.79 -8.28
N PRO A 41 -25.78 -16.09 -8.33
CA PRO A 41 -26.63 -16.66 -7.30
C PRO A 41 -25.98 -16.43 -5.93
N ALA A 42 -26.62 -15.60 -5.10
CA ALA A 42 -26.18 -15.37 -3.73
C ALA A 42 -26.07 -16.74 -3.08
N ALA A 43 -24.84 -17.20 -2.86
CA ALA A 43 -24.63 -18.50 -2.27
C ALA A 43 -25.37 -18.49 -0.92
N PRO A 44 -26.18 -19.51 -0.61
CA PRO A 44 -27.04 -19.48 0.58
C PRO A 44 -26.24 -19.37 1.89
N CYS A 45 -24.92 -19.57 1.83
CA CYS A 45 -24.01 -19.40 2.95
C CYS A 45 -23.55 -17.95 3.19
N LEU A 46 -23.89 -16.98 2.35
CA LEU A 46 -23.44 -15.60 2.47
C LEU A 46 -24.62 -14.69 2.80
N ARG A 47 -24.50 -13.92 3.88
CA ARG A 47 -25.51 -12.93 4.25
C ARG A 47 -25.42 -11.71 3.34
N THR A 48 -26.57 -11.25 2.87
CA THR A 48 -26.68 -10.03 2.04
C THR A 48 -26.70 -8.74 2.87
N ASP A 49 -26.94 -8.83 4.17
CA ASP A 49 -27.00 -7.72 5.12
C ASP A 49 -25.69 -7.52 5.91
N ALA A 50 -24.62 -8.21 5.52
CA ALA A 50 -23.32 -8.04 6.15
C ALA A 50 -22.78 -6.62 5.92
N VAL A 51 -22.34 -5.97 7.00
CA VAL A 51 -21.67 -4.66 6.90
C VAL A 51 -20.28 -4.86 6.31
N LEU A 52 -20.12 -4.43 5.07
CA LEU A 52 -18.84 -4.42 4.37
C LEU A 52 -17.98 -3.23 4.81
N THR A 53 -16.67 -3.40 4.70
CA THR A 53 -15.74 -2.26 4.78
C THR A 53 -15.95 -1.33 3.57
N VAL A 54 -15.45 -0.10 3.65
CA VAL A 54 -15.51 0.82 2.51
C VAL A 54 -14.72 0.28 1.32
N GLU A 55 -13.64 -0.46 1.57
CA GLU A 55 -12.90 -1.17 0.51
C GLU A 55 -13.78 -2.21 -0.21
N GLU A 56 -14.40 -3.11 0.55
CA GLU A 56 -15.26 -4.18 0.02
C GLU A 56 -16.56 -3.66 -0.60
N SER A 57 -17.09 -2.52 -0.14
CA SER A 57 -18.30 -1.94 -0.72
C SER A 57 -18.12 -1.51 -2.18
N ARG A 58 -16.88 -1.29 -2.63
CA ARG A 58 -16.56 -0.93 -4.01
C ARG A 58 -16.66 -2.10 -5.00
N LEU A 59 -16.82 -3.33 -4.51
CA LEU A 59 -16.91 -4.52 -5.38
C LEU A 59 -18.07 -4.47 -6.38
N GLY A 60 -19.14 -3.73 -6.07
CA GLY A 60 -20.28 -3.52 -6.97
C GLY A 60 -20.17 -2.28 -7.87
N GLU A 61 -19.13 -1.46 -7.70
CA GLU A 61 -19.00 -0.19 -8.42
C GLU A 61 -18.42 -0.40 -9.83
N PRO A 62 -19.07 0.13 -10.88
CA PRO A 62 -18.52 0.09 -12.23
C PRO A 62 -17.53 1.25 -12.47
N LEU A 63 -16.71 1.15 -13.53
CA LEU A 63 -15.84 2.27 -13.94
C LEU A 63 -16.64 3.49 -14.41
N LEU A 64 -17.77 3.24 -15.08
CA LEU A 64 -18.72 4.25 -15.53
C LEU A 64 -20.14 3.84 -15.11
N PRO A 65 -21.05 4.80 -14.82
CA PRO A 65 -22.44 4.49 -14.47
C PRO A 65 -23.10 3.57 -15.50
N GLY A 66 -23.72 2.48 -15.02
CA GLY A 66 -24.42 1.49 -15.85
C GLY A 66 -23.52 0.41 -16.47
N GLY A 67 -22.20 0.44 -16.24
CA GLY A 67 -21.29 -0.63 -16.64
C GLY A 67 -21.30 -1.83 -15.68
N GLU A 68 -20.51 -2.85 -16.02
CA GLU A 68 -20.24 -3.97 -15.11
C GLU A 68 -19.27 -3.56 -13.98
N PRO A 69 -19.35 -4.20 -12.80
CA PRO A 69 -18.45 -3.88 -11.69
C PRO A 69 -16.97 -3.98 -12.07
N ALA A 70 -16.19 -2.96 -11.72
CA ALA A 70 -14.78 -2.87 -12.11
C ALA A 70 -13.95 -4.04 -11.55
N ALA A 71 -14.21 -4.42 -10.29
CA ALA A 71 -13.56 -5.56 -9.65
C ALA A 71 -13.73 -6.85 -10.45
N ARG A 72 -14.96 -7.12 -10.93
CA ARG A 72 -15.26 -8.27 -11.79
C ARG A 72 -14.45 -8.23 -13.07
N ARG A 73 -14.44 -7.09 -13.77
CA ARG A 73 -13.69 -6.91 -15.01
C ARG A 73 -12.19 -7.18 -14.82
N PHE A 74 -11.57 -6.71 -13.74
CA PHE A 74 -10.16 -6.98 -13.44
C PHE A 74 -9.88 -8.46 -13.14
N VAL A 75 -10.74 -9.10 -12.33
CA VAL A 75 -10.60 -10.51 -11.94
C VAL A 75 -10.74 -11.43 -13.15
N GLU A 76 -11.75 -11.21 -14.00
CA GLU A 76 -11.96 -11.97 -15.24
C GLU A 76 -10.84 -11.72 -16.25
N ALA A 77 -10.43 -10.47 -16.45
CA ALA A 77 -9.34 -10.12 -17.37
C ALA A 77 -8.00 -10.74 -16.97
N ALA A 78 -7.78 -11.10 -15.71
CA ALA A 78 -6.60 -11.83 -15.26
C ALA A 78 -6.77 -13.36 -15.22
N GLY A 79 -7.98 -13.87 -15.45
CA GLY A 79 -8.32 -15.29 -15.30
C GLY A 79 -8.34 -15.76 -13.84
N PHE A 80 -8.64 -14.87 -12.89
CA PHE A 80 -8.71 -15.18 -11.45
C PHE A 80 -10.12 -15.55 -10.98
N ASP A 81 -11.13 -15.38 -11.83
CA ASP A 81 -12.54 -15.73 -11.57
C ASP A 81 -12.70 -17.18 -11.09
N GLY A 82 -12.00 -18.13 -11.72
CA GLY A 82 -12.03 -19.53 -11.31
C GLY A 82 -11.37 -19.79 -9.94
N LEU A 83 -10.40 -18.97 -9.51
CA LEU A 83 -9.80 -19.07 -8.17
C LEU A 83 -10.78 -18.59 -7.11
N VAL A 84 -11.40 -17.44 -7.38
CA VAL A 84 -12.40 -16.80 -6.52
C VAL A 84 -13.62 -17.71 -6.39
N GLN A 85 -14.15 -18.26 -7.48
CA GLN A 85 -15.29 -19.19 -7.44
C GLN A 85 -14.98 -20.44 -6.63
N ARG A 86 -13.82 -21.07 -6.84
CA ARG A 86 -13.42 -22.24 -6.05
C ARG A 86 -13.28 -21.92 -4.57
N PHE A 87 -12.79 -20.72 -4.23
CA PHE A 87 -12.74 -20.29 -2.84
C PHE A 87 -14.15 -20.18 -2.24
N TYR A 88 -15.08 -19.52 -2.94
CA TYR A 88 -16.47 -19.41 -2.52
C TYR A 88 -17.11 -20.78 -2.25
N ASP A 89 -16.99 -21.71 -3.20
CA ASP A 89 -17.57 -23.05 -3.08
C ASP A 89 -17.00 -23.81 -1.87
N ARG A 90 -15.68 -23.69 -1.62
CA ARG A 90 -15.02 -24.35 -0.49
C ARG A 90 -15.32 -23.67 0.84
N LEU A 91 -15.47 -22.35 0.86
CA LEU A 91 -15.83 -21.60 2.05
C LEU A 91 -17.26 -21.93 2.50
N CYS A 92 -18.21 -21.94 1.56
CA CYS A 92 -19.59 -22.37 1.85
C CYS A 92 -19.70 -23.84 2.25
N GLY A 93 -18.79 -24.69 1.76
CA GLY A 93 -18.73 -26.11 2.14
C GLY A 93 -18.03 -26.40 3.48
N ALA A 94 -17.43 -25.41 4.13
CA ALA A 94 -16.76 -25.61 5.41
C ALA A 94 -17.79 -25.78 6.53
N THR A 95 -17.67 -26.86 7.31
CA THR A 95 -18.62 -27.20 8.39
C THR A 95 -18.08 -26.97 9.80
N SER A 96 -16.88 -26.41 9.92
CA SER A 96 -16.25 -26.06 11.21
C SER A 96 -15.24 -24.94 11.05
N LEU A 97 -14.91 -24.24 12.14
CA LEU A 97 -13.91 -23.18 12.13
C LEU A 97 -12.55 -23.67 11.62
N ALA A 98 -12.11 -24.85 12.05
CA ALA A 98 -10.85 -25.43 11.57
C ALA A 98 -10.87 -25.77 10.08
N ALA A 99 -12.04 -26.15 9.53
CA ALA A 99 -12.19 -26.35 8.09
C ALA A 99 -12.14 -25.01 7.33
N ALA A 100 -12.83 -23.98 7.83
CA ALA A 100 -12.80 -22.64 7.26
C ALA A 100 -11.38 -22.04 7.28
N GLU A 101 -10.64 -22.22 8.37
CA GLU A 101 -9.25 -21.80 8.48
C GLU A 101 -8.37 -22.43 7.39
N ARG A 102 -8.47 -23.76 7.20
CA ARG A 102 -7.72 -24.46 6.14
C ARG A 102 -8.09 -23.95 4.75
N VAL A 103 -9.38 -23.71 4.49
CA VAL A 103 -9.85 -23.17 3.22
C VAL A 103 -9.25 -21.79 2.99
N VAL A 104 -9.37 -20.88 3.96
CA VAL A 104 -8.88 -19.52 3.84
C VAL A 104 -7.37 -19.47 3.63
N ARG A 105 -6.60 -20.23 4.42
CA ARG A 105 -5.14 -20.31 4.27
C ARG A 105 -4.73 -20.86 2.90
N PHE A 106 -5.31 -21.99 2.50
CA PHE A 106 -4.97 -22.64 1.24
C PHE A 106 -5.29 -21.75 0.03
N HIS A 107 -6.48 -21.16 0.00
CA HIS A 107 -6.90 -20.34 -1.12
C HIS A 107 -6.24 -18.96 -1.15
N GLY A 108 -5.93 -18.37 0.00
CA GLY A 108 -5.14 -17.15 0.08
C GLY A 108 -3.73 -17.35 -0.47
N GLN A 109 -3.03 -18.42 -0.03
CA GLN A 109 -1.73 -18.80 -0.57
C GLN A 109 -1.81 -19.09 -2.08
N ARG A 110 -2.82 -19.85 -2.51
CA ARG A 110 -3.00 -20.17 -3.92
C ARG A 110 -3.22 -18.93 -4.79
N LEU A 111 -3.92 -17.91 -4.27
CA LEU A 111 -4.10 -16.64 -4.97
C LEU A 111 -2.76 -15.92 -5.14
N TRP A 112 -1.94 -15.85 -4.08
CA TRP A 112 -0.58 -15.29 -4.15
C TRP A 112 0.28 -16.02 -5.18
N ASP A 113 0.38 -17.34 -5.09
CA ASP A 113 1.20 -18.16 -6.00
C ASP A 113 0.82 -17.96 -7.46
N VAL A 114 -0.49 -17.91 -7.76
CA VAL A 114 -0.95 -17.71 -9.14
C VAL A 114 -0.67 -16.28 -9.62
N ALA A 115 -0.80 -15.28 -8.75
CA ALA A 115 -0.48 -13.90 -9.08
C ALA A 115 1.00 -13.71 -9.37
N VAL A 116 1.88 -14.26 -8.54
CA VAL A 116 3.34 -14.24 -8.75
C VAL A 116 3.71 -14.99 -10.04
N ALA A 117 3.23 -16.23 -10.22
CA ALA A 117 3.50 -17.01 -11.42
C ALA A 117 3.01 -16.31 -12.69
N ARG A 118 1.86 -15.63 -12.63
CA ARG A 118 1.34 -14.83 -13.75
C ARG A 118 2.23 -13.65 -14.04
N ALA A 119 2.56 -12.85 -13.02
CA ALA A 119 3.42 -11.68 -13.17
C ALA A 119 4.74 -12.05 -13.81
N GLN A 120 5.32 -13.18 -13.41
CA GLN A 120 6.61 -13.68 -13.89
C GLN A 120 6.54 -14.48 -15.21
N GLY A 121 5.36 -14.59 -15.83
CA GLY A 121 5.18 -15.19 -17.16
C GLY A 121 5.03 -16.72 -17.20
N GLY A 122 4.78 -17.37 -16.06
CA GLY A 122 4.76 -18.83 -15.94
C GLY A 122 3.46 -19.53 -16.35
N ASN A 123 2.33 -18.81 -16.51
CA ASN A 123 1.02 -19.45 -16.73
C ASN A 123 0.16 -18.86 -17.86
N GLY A 124 0.56 -17.72 -18.47
CA GLY A 124 -0.14 -17.11 -19.60
C GLY A 124 -1.63 -16.77 -19.34
N LEU A 125 -2.01 -16.56 -18.07
CA LEU A 125 -3.42 -16.37 -17.69
C LEU A 125 -3.93 -14.95 -18.01
N GLY A 126 -5.17 -14.91 -18.52
CA GLY A 126 -5.92 -13.69 -18.75
C GLY A 126 -5.52 -12.93 -20.03
N THR A 127 -6.15 -11.78 -20.21
CA THR A 127 -5.97 -10.86 -21.35
C THR A 127 -5.34 -9.53 -20.94
N ILE A 128 -5.37 -9.17 -19.65
CA ILE A 128 -4.66 -8.00 -19.14
C ILE A 128 -3.15 -8.26 -19.11
N ASP A 129 -2.30 -7.24 -19.05
CA ASP A 129 -0.85 -7.40 -19.04
C ASP A 129 -0.34 -8.02 -17.72
N ARG A 130 0.85 -8.62 -17.76
CA ARG A 130 1.44 -9.30 -16.58
C ARG A 130 2.03 -8.32 -15.55
N TYR A 131 2.13 -7.03 -15.87
CA TYR A 131 2.62 -6.03 -14.94
C TYR A 131 1.47 -5.41 -14.12
N ASP A 132 0.23 -5.85 -14.30
CA ASP A 132 -0.92 -5.35 -13.56
C ASP A 132 -1.05 -5.94 -12.14
N ASP A 133 -1.07 -5.08 -11.13
CA ASP A 133 -1.25 -5.41 -9.71
C ASP A 133 -2.72 -5.50 -9.27
N ARG A 134 -3.62 -4.82 -9.99
CA ARG A 134 -5.03 -4.64 -9.62
C ARG A 134 -5.80 -5.98 -9.52
N PRO A 135 -5.56 -7.00 -10.36
CA PRO A 135 -6.29 -8.25 -10.25
C PRO A 135 -6.10 -9.00 -8.93
N LEU A 136 -4.89 -8.99 -8.36
CA LEU A 136 -4.64 -9.63 -7.05
C LEU A 136 -5.44 -8.91 -5.97
N TYR A 137 -5.38 -7.58 -5.97
CA TYR A 137 -6.14 -6.74 -5.03
C TYR A 137 -7.64 -7.05 -5.09
N TRP A 138 -8.26 -6.94 -6.28
CA TRP A 138 -9.71 -7.13 -6.43
C TRP A 138 -10.16 -8.57 -6.14
N ALA A 139 -9.36 -9.58 -6.49
CA ALA A 139 -9.64 -10.97 -6.15
C ALA A 139 -9.62 -11.18 -4.62
N ARG A 140 -8.60 -10.65 -3.94
CA ARG A 140 -8.50 -10.74 -2.47
C ARG A 140 -9.62 -9.98 -1.78
N THR A 141 -9.97 -8.76 -2.22
CA THR A 141 -11.08 -7.98 -1.66
C THR A 141 -12.41 -8.73 -1.83
N THR A 142 -12.60 -9.40 -2.98
CA THR A 142 -13.77 -10.26 -3.25
C THR A 142 -13.83 -11.45 -2.28
N MET A 143 -12.69 -12.14 -2.07
CA MET A 143 -12.58 -13.22 -1.09
C MET A 143 -12.79 -12.72 0.35
N SER A 144 -12.29 -11.54 0.71
CA SER A 144 -12.48 -10.92 2.03
C SER A 144 -13.96 -10.64 2.31
N ALA A 145 -14.66 -10.06 1.34
CA ALA A 145 -16.11 -9.84 1.45
C ALA A 145 -16.86 -11.16 1.67
N ALA A 146 -16.44 -12.26 1.03
CA ALA A 146 -17.00 -13.59 1.27
C ALA A 146 -16.85 -14.03 2.73
N VAL A 147 -15.64 -13.94 3.29
CA VAL A 147 -15.37 -14.31 4.68
C VAL A 147 -16.14 -13.40 5.63
N ARG A 148 -16.30 -12.12 5.30
CA ARG A 148 -17.08 -11.17 6.10
C ARG A 148 -18.57 -11.50 6.11
N SER A 149 -19.09 -11.92 4.98
CA SER A 149 -20.51 -12.25 4.80
C SER A 149 -20.87 -13.69 5.16
N LEU A 150 -19.90 -14.57 5.41
CA LEU A 150 -20.14 -15.98 5.71
C LEU A 150 -21.11 -16.16 6.90
N ASP A 151 -22.25 -16.77 6.63
CA ASP A 151 -23.23 -17.23 7.61
C ASP A 151 -22.92 -18.68 7.97
N ALA A 152 -22.43 -18.89 9.19
CA ALA A 152 -22.04 -20.22 9.63
C ALA A 152 -22.14 -20.35 11.15
N ASP A 153 -22.78 -21.42 11.62
CA ASP A 153 -23.04 -21.67 13.04
C ASP A 153 -21.75 -21.77 13.88
N TYR A 154 -20.62 -22.17 13.27
CA TYR A 154 -19.33 -22.26 13.96
C TYR A 154 -18.62 -20.91 14.17
N LEU A 155 -19.15 -19.81 13.61
CA LEU A 155 -18.66 -18.46 13.83
C LEU A 155 -19.41 -17.80 15.00
N GLU A 156 -19.14 -18.33 16.19
CA GLU A 156 -19.76 -17.93 17.47
C GLU A 156 -19.40 -16.49 17.91
N SER A 157 -18.35 -15.89 17.32
CA SER A 157 -17.87 -14.55 17.68
C SER A 157 -17.27 -13.77 16.50
N GLY A 158 -17.25 -12.45 16.62
CA GLY A 158 -16.55 -11.56 15.68
C GLY A 158 -15.03 -11.82 15.60
N LEU A 159 -14.42 -12.30 16.68
CA LEU A 159 -12.97 -12.59 16.73
C LEU A 159 -12.58 -13.75 15.80
N GLN A 160 -13.40 -14.81 15.73
CA GLN A 160 -13.13 -15.93 14.82
C GLN A 160 -13.18 -15.47 13.36
N ARG A 161 -14.16 -14.61 13.01
CA ARG A 161 -14.24 -14.02 11.67
C ARG A 161 -13.05 -13.11 11.37
N GLN A 162 -12.64 -12.27 12.32
CA GLN A 162 -11.45 -11.42 12.18
C GLN A 162 -10.18 -12.26 12.03
N ALA A 163 -10.06 -13.39 12.74
CA ALA A 163 -8.93 -14.30 12.58
C ALA A 163 -8.89 -14.91 11.17
N LEU A 164 -10.03 -15.36 10.63
CA LEU A 164 -10.11 -15.84 9.25
C LEU A 164 -9.71 -14.74 8.25
N LEU A 165 -10.23 -13.52 8.41
CA LEU A 165 -9.87 -12.37 7.56
C LEU A 165 -8.37 -12.07 7.62
N ARG A 166 -7.75 -12.11 8.81
CA ARG A 166 -6.31 -11.92 8.97
C ARG A 166 -5.51 -13.02 8.27
N ILE A 167 -5.94 -14.29 8.36
CA ILE A 167 -5.27 -15.40 7.67
C ILE A 167 -5.37 -15.22 6.16
N LEU A 168 -6.55 -14.86 5.64
CA LEU A 168 -6.71 -14.57 4.22
C LEU A 168 -5.74 -13.46 3.80
N ASP A 169 -5.76 -12.35 4.52
CA ASP A 169 -4.95 -11.17 4.25
C ASP A 169 -3.46 -11.51 4.18
N ARG A 170 -2.90 -12.16 5.20
CA ARG A 170 -1.47 -12.50 5.26
C ARG A 170 -1.05 -13.49 4.17
N THR A 171 -1.83 -14.54 3.95
CA THR A 171 -1.49 -15.59 2.97
C THR A 171 -1.60 -15.12 1.52
N SER A 172 -2.49 -14.17 1.23
CA SER A 172 -2.67 -13.61 -0.12
C SER A 172 -1.83 -12.35 -0.39
N ARG A 173 -0.84 -12.08 0.47
CA ARG A 173 0.10 -10.94 0.39
C ARG A 173 1.57 -11.37 0.44
N GLY A 174 1.86 -12.67 0.42
CA GLY A 174 3.20 -13.22 0.50
C GLY A 174 3.81 -13.32 1.90
N HIS A 175 3.11 -12.90 2.97
CA HIS A 175 3.69 -12.89 4.31
C HIS A 175 4.09 -14.29 4.81
N GLU A 176 3.39 -15.34 4.36
CA GLU A 176 3.66 -16.73 4.72
C GLU A 176 4.45 -17.49 3.64
N SER A 177 4.93 -16.79 2.61
CA SER A 177 5.65 -17.37 1.46
C SER A 177 7.15 -17.08 1.46
N ILE A 178 7.63 -16.36 2.46
CA ILE A 178 9.03 -15.94 2.55
C ILE A 178 9.92 -17.17 2.77
N ALA A 179 10.72 -17.50 1.75
CA ALA A 179 11.63 -18.63 1.80
C ALA A 179 12.88 -18.37 0.96
N TRP A 180 14.05 -18.33 1.60
CA TRP A 180 15.32 -18.17 0.89
C TRP A 180 15.74 -19.48 0.21
N PRO A 181 16.20 -19.45 -1.05
CA PRO A 181 16.83 -20.60 -1.66
C PRO A 181 18.14 -20.91 -0.92
N ALA A 182 18.55 -22.18 -0.96
CA ALA A 182 19.88 -22.56 -0.49
C ALA A 182 20.97 -21.93 -1.35
N GLY A 183 22.07 -21.53 -0.73
CA GLY A 183 23.24 -20.94 -1.39
C GLY A 183 23.63 -19.60 -0.78
N ASP A 184 24.60 -18.96 -1.44
CA ASP A 184 25.26 -17.74 -0.96
C ASP A 184 24.72 -16.49 -1.67
N ALA A 185 23.47 -16.55 -2.15
CA ALA A 185 22.84 -15.39 -2.77
C ALA A 185 22.48 -14.36 -1.71
N GLU A 186 22.75 -13.10 -2.02
CA GLU A 186 22.39 -11.94 -1.21
C GLU A 186 20.87 -11.88 -1.04
N ARG A 187 20.38 -11.66 0.18
CA ARG A 187 18.95 -11.78 0.51
C ARG A 187 18.31 -10.42 0.70
N VAL A 188 17.51 -10.03 -0.27
CA VAL A 188 16.80 -8.74 -0.26
C VAL A 188 15.33 -8.98 0.06
N MET A 189 14.84 -8.37 1.15
CA MET A 189 13.42 -8.37 1.49
C MET A 189 12.79 -7.03 1.09
N ILE A 190 11.78 -7.07 0.23
CA ILE A 190 11.06 -5.86 -0.19
C ILE A 190 9.57 -5.88 0.20
N SER A 191 8.97 -4.69 0.24
CA SER A 191 7.51 -4.58 0.21
C SER A 191 7.03 -3.67 -0.91
N GLY A 192 5.95 -4.06 -1.57
CA GLY A 192 5.09 -3.17 -2.35
C GLY A 192 3.82 -2.78 -1.59
N PHE A 193 2.91 -2.08 -2.26
CA PHE A 193 1.61 -1.70 -1.71
C PHE A 193 0.47 -2.07 -2.66
N ASP A 194 -0.72 -2.23 -2.07
CA ASP A 194 -1.96 -2.32 -2.82
C ASP A 194 -2.29 -1.05 -3.61
N THR A 195 -3.27 -1.18 -4.51
CA THR A 195 -3.96 -0.06 -5.15
C THR A 195 -4.53 0.91 -4.11
N TYR A 196 -4.60 2.20 -4.46
CA TYR A 196 -5.03 3.26 -3.55
C TYR A 196 -5.77 4.39 -4.26
N SER A 197 -6.30 5.33 -3.47
CA SER A 197 -7.09 6.48 -3.98
C SER A 197 -8.28 6.03 -4.84
N LEU A 198 -8.92 4.93 -4.45
CA LEU A 198 -9.99 4.28 -5.22
C LEU A 198 -11.29 5.10 -5.28
N ASP A 199 -11.46 6.08 -4.39
CA ASP A 199 -12.51 7.09 -4.50
C ASP A 199 -12.30 8.04 -5.70
N ALA A 200 -11.05 8.27 -6.09
CA ALA A 200 -10.73 9.06 -7.28
C ALA A 200 -10.84 8.22 -8.55
N SER A 201 -10.34 6.98 -8.52
CA SER A 201 -10.53 6.03 -9.62
C SER A 201 -10.30 4.59 -9.19
N LEU A 202 -11.26 3.71 -9.49
CA LEU A 202 -11.10 2.25 -9.36
C LEU A 202 -10.04 1.67 -10.31
N ARG A 203 -9.55 2.48 -11.26
CA ARG A 203 -8.47 2.09 -12.20
C ARG A 203 -7.08 2.26 -11.61
N ASN A 204 -6.95 2.93 -10.46
CA ASN A 204 -5.63 3.20 -9.89
C ASN A 204 -4.86 1.90 -9.66
N SER A 205 -3.63 1.89 -10.14
CA SER A 205 -2.65 0.82 -10.05
C SER A 205 -1.51 1.29 -9.17
N ASN A 206 -0.88 0.37 -8.45
CA ASN A 206 0.31 0.64 -7.68
C ASN A 206 1.49 -0.19 -8.22
N PRO A 207 2.41 0.42 -9.00
CA PRO A 207 3.52 -0.30 -9.61
C PRO A 207 4.49 -0.90 -8.58
N SER A 208 4.43 -0.50 -7.29
CA SER A 208 5.24 -1.18 -6.26
C SER A 208 4.66 -2.55 -5.91
N GLY A 209 3.33 -2.70 -5.91
CA GLY A 209 2.67 -4.01 -5.81
C GLY A 209 2.99 -4.90 -7.02
N ALA A 210 3.01 -4.33 -8.23
CA ALA A 210 3.44 -5.05 -9.43
C ALA A 210 4.91 -5.49 -9.33
N THR A 211 5.79 -4.63 -8.82
CA THR A 211 7.20 -4.95 -8.57
C THR A 211 7.36 -6.11 -7.60
N ALA A 212 6.61 -6.12 -6.49
CA ALA A 212 6.63 -7.23 -5.55
C ALA A 212 6.29 -8.56 -6.23
N LEU A 213 5.25 -8.60 -7.07
CA LEU A 213 4.87 -9.81 -7.82
C LEU A 213 5.92 -10.24 -8.86
N GLN A 214 6.60 -9.28 -9.49
CA GLN A 214 7.67 -9.58 -10.45
C GLN A 214 8.93 -10.14 -9.77
N LEU A 215 9.17 -9.83 -8.49
CA LEU A 215 10.40 -10.15 -7.79
C LEU A 215 10.29 -11.28 -6.77
N ASP A 216 9.10 -11.57 -6.23
CA ASP A 216 8.95 -12.58 -5.18
C ASP A 216 9.53 -13.94 -5.60
N GLY A 217 10.46 -14.46 -4.80
CA GLY A 217 11.14 -15.72 -5.05
C GLY A 217 12.17 -15.72 -6.19
N ARG A 218 12.47 -14.56 -6.80
CA ARG A 218 13.45 -14.49 -7.91
C ARG A 218 14.87 -14.28 -7.41
N THR A 219 15.79 -14.97 -8.07
CA THR A 219 17.22 -14.65 -8.04
C THR A 219 17.58 -13.86 -9.28
N LEU A 220 18.17 -12.68 -9.08
CA LEU A 220 18.68 -11.79 -10.10
C LEU A 220 20.21 -11.95 -10.17
N ASP A 221 20.74 -12.14 -11.38
CA ASP A 221 22.20 -12.16 -11.57
C ASP A 221 22.73 -10.72 -11.62
N THR A 222 23.63 -10.36 -10.71
CA THR A 222 24.39 -9.10 -10.74
C THR A 222 25.87 -9.37 -11.00
N PRO A 223 26.66 -8.35 -11.37
CA PRO A 223 28.11 -8.50 -11.52
C PRO A 223 28.83 -8.95 -10.23
N GLU A 224 28.28 -8.62 -9.06
CA GLU A 224 28.81 -8.88 -7.72
C GLU A 224 28.36 -10.25 -7.19
N GLY A 225 27.23 -10.76 -7.69
CA GLY A 225 26.72 -12.08 -7.32
C GLY A 225 25.22 -12.22 -7.53
N PRO A 226 24.66 -13.39 -7.23
CA PRO A 226 23.22 -13.58 -7.26
C PRO A 226 22.54 -12.84 -6.10
N VAL A 227 21.48 -12.10 -6.38
CA VAL A 227 20.61 -11.45 -5.39
C VAL A 227 19.25 -12.12 -5.41
N THR A 228 18.84 -12.77 -4.32
CA THR A 228 17.49 -13.31 -4.19
C THR A 228 16.57 -12.34 -3.47
N VAL A 229 15.40 -12.12 -4.07
CA VAL A 229 14.37 -11.22 -3.55
C VAL A 229 13.18 -12.00 -3.01
N GLN A 230 12.75 -11.66 -1.81
CA GLN A 230 11.43 -12.03 -1.27
C GLN A 230 10.60 -10.76 -1.13
N ALA A 231 9.29 -10.86 -1.38
CA ALA A 231 8.43 -9.69 -1.40
C ALA A 231 7.08 -9.92 -0.70
N VAL A 232 6.56 -8.85 -0.12
CA VAL A 232 5.15 -8.78 0.33
C VAL A 232 4.43 -7.59 -0.31
N VAL A 233 3.10 -7.62 -0.29
CA VAL A 233 2.27 -6.46 -0.63
C VAL A 233 1.51 -5.96 0.60
N LEU A 234 1.85 -4.76 1.06
CA LEU A 234 1.22 -4.13 2.22
C LEU A 234 -0.16 -3.54 1.88
N PRO A 235 -1.13 -3.61 2.80
CA PRO A 235 -2.42 -2.92 2.64
C PRO A 235 -2.24 -1.40 2.73
N VAL A 236 -3.14 -0.66 2.10
CA VAL A 236 -3.25 0.80 2.26
C VAL A 236 -4.32 1.08 3.30
N ASN A 237 -4.03 0.74 4.57
CA ASN A 237 -4.95 0.82 5.70
C ASN A 237 -4.21 1.05 7.03
N TYR A 238 -4.57 2.11 7.77
CA TYR A 238 -3.95 2.44 9.06
C TYR A 238 -4.22 1.39 10.14
N THR A 239 -5.38 0.75 10.13
CA THR A 239 -5.75 -0.27 11.12
C THR A 239 -4.82 -1.47 11.00
N ASP A 240 -4.50 -1.91 9.78
CA ASP A 240 -3.58 -3.03 9.56
C ASP A 240 -2.14 -2.68 9.95
N PHE A 241 -1.74 -1.42 9.73
CA PHE A 241 -0.48 -0.88 10.22
C PHE A 241 -0.43 -0.89 11.75
N ASP A 242 -1.47 -0.43 12.44
CA ASP A 242 -1.58 -0.46 13.90
C ASP A 242 -1.55 -1.90 14.46
N GLN A 243 -2.07 -2.87 13.72
CA GLN A 243 -2.00 -4.29 14.06
C GLN A 243 -0.64 -4.94 13.76
N GLY A 244 0.30 -4.20 13.16
CA GLY A 244 1.69 -4.62 12.98
C GLY A 244 1.96 -5.34 11.66
N VAL A 245 1.23 -5.07 10.58
CA VAL A 245 1.46 -5.74 9.28
C VAL A 245 2.88 -5.54 8.74
N VAL A 246 3.46 -4.34 8.92
CA VAL A 246 4.83 -4.07 8.49
C VAL A 246 5.81 -4.91 9.31
N GLU A 247 5.60 -4.97 10.62
CA GLU A 247 6.46 -5.72 11.51
C GLU A 247 6.30 -7.24 11.34
N ASP A 248 5.10 -7.72 11.00
CA ASP A 248 4.85 -9.11 10.60
C ASP A 248 5.68 -9.49 9.35
N ALA A 249 5.81 -8.58 8.37
CA ALA A 249 6.58 -8.82 7.15
C ALA A 249 8.09 -8.83 7.38
N PHE A 250 8.63 -7.79 8.01
CA PHE A 250 10.08 -7.60 8.12
C PHE A 250 10.66 -8.27 9.36
N GLY A 251 9.87 -8.46 10.43
CA GLY A 251 10.34 -9.02 11.68
C GLY A 251 10.79 -10.46 11.57
N GLN A 252 10.24 -11.24 10.64
CA GLN A 252 10.67 -12.61 10.38
C GLN A 252 12.08 -12.68 9.76
N VAL A 253 12.44 -11.73 8.88
CA VAL A 253 13.75 -11.69 8.21
C VAL A 253 14.80 -10.84 8.94
N LEU A 254 14.42 -10.11 10.00
CA LEU A 254 15.35 -9.35 10.83
C LEU A 254 15.82 -10.13 12.06
N ARG A 255 15.19 -11.26 12.38
CA ARG A 255 15.65 -12.13 13.47
C ARG A 255 17.02 -12.70 13.13
N THR A 256 17.90 -12.77 14.13
CA THR A 256 19.15 -13.52 13.99
C THR A 256 18.83 -14.98 13.68
N GLY A 257 19.41 -15.52 12.61
CA GLY A 257 19.20 -16.90 12.19
C GLY A 257 19.46 -17.10 10.71
N GLU A 258 19.19 -18.32 10.24
CA GLU A 258 19.40 -18.74 8.86
C GLU A 258 18.45 -18.08 7.87
N ASP A 259 17.37 -17.44 8.34
CA ASP A 259 16.37 -16.76 7.51
C ASP A 259 16.54 -15.23 7.47
N ARG A 260 17.68 -14.75 7.97
CA ARG A 260 17.94 -13.32 8.01
C ARG A 260 18.13 -12.77 6.60
N ALA A 261 17.52 -11.61 6.33
CA ALA A 261 17.77 -10.81 5.14
C ALA A 261 19.03 -9.98 5.34
N ASP A 262 19.72 -9.75 4.24
CA ASP A 262 20.94 -8.95 4.19
C ASP A 262 20.61 -7.48 3.90
N LEU A 263 19.50 -7.20 3.19
CA LEU A 263 18.94 -5.84 3.00
C LEU A 263 17.40 -5.84 3.07
N ILE A 264 16.82 -4.77 3.63
CA ILE A 264 15.37 -4.51 3.59
C ILE A 264 15.04 -3.21 2.85
N MET A 265 13.95 -3.21 2.08
CA MET A 265 13.49 -2.01 1.37
C MET A 265 11.97 -1.95 1.32
N THR A 266 11.38 -0.80 1.64
CA THR A 266 9.97 -0.53 1.37
C THR A 266 9.83 0.26 0.07
N ILE A 267 8.84 -0.05 -0.76
CA ILE A 267 8.66 0.57 -2.07
C ILE A 267 7.23 1.06 -2.22
N SER A 268 7.04 2.33 -2.57
CA SER A 268 5.74 2.88 -2.95
C SER A 268 5.83 3.85 -4.12
N GLN A 269 4.69 4.34 -4.57
CA GLN A 269 4.60 5.31 -5.65
C GLN A 269 4.55 6.75 -5.11
N THR A 270 5.23 7.67 -5.79
CA THR A 270 5.10 9.12 -5.59
C THR A 270 4.70 9.82 -6.90
N GLY A 271 4.82 11.15 -6.96
CA GLY A 271 4.67 11.94 -8.18
C GLY A 271 5.48 11.39 -9.37
N ARG A 272 5.03 11.72 -10.57
CA ARG A 272 5.67 11.25 -11.81
C ARG A 272 6.98 12.00 -12.07
N GLY A 273 7.97 11.31 -12.64
CA GLY A 273 9.10 11.94 -13.31
C GLY A 273 10.48 11.69 -12.69
N ARG A 274 10.55 10.99 -11.56
CA ARG A 274 11.80 10.57 -10.90
C ARG A 274 11.56 9.33 -10.02
N MET A 275 12.64 8.72 -9.55
CA MET A 275 12.63 7.72 -8.47
C MET A 275 13.45 8.25 -7.29
N ASP A 276 12.83 8.29 -6.12
CA ASP A 276 13.34 8.94 -4.92
C ASP A 276 13.78 7.88 -3.90
N ILE A 277 15.06 7.86 -3.56
CA ILE A 277 15.55 7.14 -2.38
C ILE A 277 15.38 8.09 -1.20
N GLU A 278 14.49 7.77 -0.27
CA GLU A 278 14.15 8.70 0.82
C GLU A 278 15.26 8.72 1.87
N GLN A 279 15.82 9.91 2.17
CA GLN A 279 16.87 10.03 3.17
C GLN A 279 16.34 9.81 4.59
N TRP A 280 15.14 10.29 4.90
CA TRP A 280 14.61 10.34 6.26
C TRP A 280 13.25 9.66 6.41
N ALA A 281 13.15 8.70 7.33
CA ALA A 281 11.88 8.19 7.84
C ALA A 281 11.43 9.03 9.03
N ALA A 282 10.17 9.47 9.01
CA ALA A 282 9.61 10.36 10.02
C ALA A 282 8.67 9.61 10.96
N ASN A 283 8.77 9.88 12.26
CA ASN A 283 7.77 9.49 13.26
C ASN A 283 6.50 10.36 13.15
N ALA A 284 5.92 10.40 11.96
CA ALA A 284 4.76 11.21 11.63
C ALA A 284 3.79 10.41 10.78
N ARG A 285 2.50 10.57 11.10
CA ARG A 285 1.34 10.00 10.43
C ARG A 285 0.43 11.14 10.02
N GLY A 286 -0.09 11.08 8.80
CA GLY A 286 -0.97 12.11 8.25
C GLY A 286 -1.15 11.99 6.74
N GLY A 287 -1.47 13.13 6.11
CA GLY A 287 -1.61 13.22 4.66
C GLY A 287 -3.04 12.94 4.19
N SER A 288 -3.37 11.69 3.89
CA SER A 288 -4.61 11.32 3.19
C SER A 288 -5.40 10.20 3.89
N PRO A 289 -6.71 10.06 3.58
CA PRO A 289 -7.48 8.90 3.98
C PRO A 289 -6.96 7.61 3.32
N ASP A 290 -7.06 6.50 4.05
CA ASP A 290 -6.73 5.15 3.58
C ASP A 290 -7.84 4.54 2.71
N ASN A 291 -7.68 3.28 2.26
CA ASN A 291 -8.69 2.61 1.41
C ASN A 291 -10.05 2.43 2.11
N ASN A 292 -10.07 2.52 3.44
CA ASN A 292 -11.27 2.51 4.25
C ASN A 292 -11.78 3.91 4.64
N ARG A 293 -11.21 4.96 4.03
CA ARG A 293 -11.47 6.38 4.32
C ARG A 293 -11.13 6.78 5.76
N ASN A 294 -10.30 6.01 6.46
CA ASN A 294 -9.78 6.42 7.75
C ASN A 294 -8.63 7.40 7.56
N GLN A 295 -8.62 8.47 8.34
CA GLN A 295 -7.53 9.43 8.38
C GLN A 295 -7.08 9.60 9.83
N GLN A 296 -5.77 9.60 10.03
CA GLN A 296 -5.14 9.64 11.35
C GLN A 296 -3.94 10.58 11.28
N PHE A 297 -3.69 11.32 12.36
CA PHE A 297 -2.60 12.29 12.45
C PHE A 297 -1.81 12.11 13.74
N GLY A 298 -0.54 12.50 13.72
CA GLY A 298 0.34 12.51 14.90
C GLY A 298 1.50 11.54 14.78
N PRO A 299 2.12 11.09 15.88
CA PRO A 299 3.25 10.16 15.82
C PRO A 299 2.82 8.77 15.37
N VAL A 300 3.77 8.01 14.80
CA VAL A 300 3.52 6.63 14.37
C VAL A 300 3.34 5.71 15.59
N SER A 301 2.18 5.07 15.68
CA SER A 301 1.82 4.11 16.72
C SER A 301 2.87 3.00 16.90
N ARG A 302 2.98 2.47 18.11
CA ARG A 302 3.86 1.33 18.43
C ARG A 302 3.04 0.03 18.34
N PRO A 303 3.42 -0.95 17.51
CA PRO A 303 2.78 -2.27 17.54
C PRO A 303 3.12 -2.99 18.86
N SER A 304 2.21 -3.81 19.37
CA SER A 304 2.30 -4.31 20.75
C SER A 304 3.19 -5.55 20.97
N TYR A 305 3.56 -6.30 19.92
CA TYR A 305 4.20 -7.62 20.08
C TYR A 305 5.55 -7.81 19.36
N TRP A 306 6.09 -6.78 18.70
CA TRP A 306 7.41 -6.81 18.08
C TRP A 306 8.42 -5.96 18.89
N PRO A 307 9.72 -6.33 18.96
CA PRO A 307 10.72 -5.52 19.64
C PRO A 307 10.79 -4.09 19.08
N GLN A 308 10.75 -3.09 19.95
CA GLN A 308 10.86 -1.68 19.57
C GLN A 308 11.96 -1.01 20.41
N PRO A 309 12.66 0.02 19.90
CA PRO A 309 13.58 0.81 20.71
C PRO A 309 12.83 1.46 21.90
N TYR A 310 13.57 1.75 22.97
CA TYR A 310 12.99 2.33 24.20
C TYR A 310 12.30 3.67 23.91
N THR A 311 12.99 4.58 23.21
CA THR A 311 12.40 5.78 22.64
C THR A 311 11.91 5.51 21.21
N SER A 312 10.85 6.19 20.77
CA SER A 312 10.53 6.25 19.34
C SER A 312 11.32 7.44 18.75
N PRO A 313 12.41 7.21 17.97
CA PRO A 313 13.18 8.32 17.41
C PRO A 313 12.30 9.13 16.45
N ASN A 314 12.41 10.47 16.45
CA ASN A 314 11.61 11.27 15.51
C ASN A 314 12.02 11.03 14.05
N TRP A 315 13.30 10.75 13.83
CA TRP A 315 13.90 10.61 12.51
C TRP A 315 14.75 9.35 12.49
N ILE A 316 14.66 8.58 11.40
CA ILE A 316 15.56 7.47 11.13
C ILE A 316 16.12 7.68 9.73
N GLU A 317 17.44 7.84 9.64
CA GLU A 317 18.11 7.99 8.35
C GLU A 317 18.14 6.65 7.60
N THR A 318 18.02 6.73 6.28
CA THR A 318 18.21 5.60 5.40
C THR A 318 19.61 5.05 5.54
N THR A 319 19.69 3.73 5.46
CA THR A 319 20.96 3.01 5.35
C THR A 319 20.95 2.18 4.08
N LEU A 320 20.12 2.48 3.08
CA LEU A 320 20.27 1.88 1.75
C LEU A 320 21.60 2.31 1.11
N PRO A 321 22.18 1.51 0.19
CA PRO A 321 23.39 1.90 -0.52
C PRO A 321 23.02 2.88 -1.64
N TYR A 322 22.49 4.04 -1.25
CA TYR A 322 21.81 4.96 -2.15
C TYR A 322 22.74 5.48 -3.25
N GLN A 323 24.03 5.65 -2.96
CA GLN A 323 24.99 6.13 -3.94
C GLN A 323 25.19 5.09 -5.05
N ALA A 324 25.36 3.81 -4.71
CA ALA A 324 25.44 2.73 -5.69
C ALA A 324 24.14 2.60 -6.51
N MET A 325 22.98 2.76 -5.88
CA MET A 325 21.69 2.76 -6.57
C MET A 325 21.55 3.92 -7.58
N ILE A 326 22.07 5.10 -7.25
CA ILE A 326 22.12 6.26 -8.16
C ILE A 326 23.12 6.02 -9.30
N ASP A 327 24.34 5.57 -8.95
CA ASP A 327 25.44 5.35 -9.89
C ASP A 327 25.19 4.18 -10.85
N ALA A 328 24.28 3.26 -10.50
CA ALA A 328 23.78 2.22 -11.39
C ALA A 328 23.15 2.78 -12.68
N GLY A 329 22.78 4.07 -12.71
CA GLY A 329 22.38 4.76 -13.94
C GLY A 329 21.13 4.17 -14.60
N THR A 330 20.22 3.61 -13.78
CA THR A 330 18.97 3.02 -14.26
C THR A 330 18.06 4.08 -14.89
N GLY A 331 17.14 3.66 -15.76
CA GLY A 331 16.23 4.56 -16.45
C GLY A 331 14.89 3.89 -16.77
N PRO A 332 13.88 4.66 -17.23
CA PRO A 332 14.02 5.97 -17.87
C PRO A 332 13.97 7.19 -16.93
N TRP A 333 13.65 7.04 -15.65
CA TRP A 333 13.54 8.15 -14.71
C TRP A 333 14.86 8.41 -13.98
N PRO A 334 15.22 9.67 -13.68
CA PRO A 334 16.36 9.97 -12.82
C PRO A 334 16.14 9.41 -11.42
N VAL A 335 17.22 8.91 -10.82
CA VAL A 335 17.24 8.39 -9.44
C VAL A 335 17.98 9.40 -8.57
N VAL A 336 17.38 9.81 -7.45
CA VAL A 336 17.96 10.81 -6.55
C VAL A 336 17.82 10.38 -5.10
N LEU A 337 18.76 10.82 -4.26
CA LEU A 337 18.52 10.86 -2.82
C LEU A 337 17.59 12.05 -2.55
N ASN A 338 16.39 11.77 -2.05
CA ASN A 338 15.40 12.77 -1.71
C ASN A 338 15.56 13.17 -0.24
N ASP A 339 16.07 14.37 -0.05
CA ASP A 339 16.14 15.08 1.21
C ASP A 339 14.93 16.02 1.33
N GLY A 340 14.78 16.69 2.48
CA GLY A 340 13.65 17.60 2.70
C GLY A 340 12.62 17.03 3.67
N ILE A 341 12.74 17.45 4.91
CA ILE A 341 11.81 17.14 5.99
C ILE A 341 10.96 18.36 6.32
N CYS A 342 9.85 18.15 7.04
CA CYS A 342 9.20 19.20 7.81
C CYS A 342 9.16 18.79 9.28
N GLU A 343 9.57 19.70 10.16
CA GLU A 343 9.71 19.46 11.59
C GLU A 343 9.03 20.52 12.44
N TRP A 344 8.68 20.10 13.64
CA TRP A 344 8.39 20.98 14.77
C TRP A 344 9.71 21.21 15.52
N PRO A 345 10.18 22.47 15.67
CA PRO A 345 11.40 22.77 16.40
C PRO A 345 11.42 22.21 17.83
N ALA A 346 12.63 22.01 18.37
CA ALA A 346 12.79 21.53 19.73
C ALA A 346 12.11 22.48 20.72
N GLY A 347 11.30 21.92 21.64
CA GLY A 347 10.53 22.69 22.62
C GLY A 347 9.11 23.06 22.20
N THR A 348 8.71 22.85 20.93
CA THR A 348 7.32 23.11 20.47
C THR A 348 6.27 22.34 21.28
N PHE A 349 6.61 21.15 21.79
CA PHE A 349 5.72 20.31 22.61
C PHE A 349 6.10 20.29 24.11
N ASP A 350 6.83 21.29 24.62
CA ASP A 350 7.16 21.36 26.05
C ASP A 350 5.93 21.68 26.90
N ASP A 351 5.56 20.76 27.79
CA ASP A 351 4.38 20.77 28.69
C ASP A 351 4.49 21.84 29.81
N THR A 352 5.56 22.64 29.83
CA THR A 352 5.77 23.70 30.83
C THR A 352 4.75 24.85 30.76
N THR A 353 3.94 24.92 29.70
CA THR A 353 2.91 25.95 29.50
C THR A 353 1.51 25.53 29.95
N GLY A 354 1.28 24.26 30.32
CA GLY A 354 0.00 23.77 30.84
C GLY A 354 -1.18 23.83 29.85
N ALA A 355 -0.91 23.97 28.54
CA ALA A 355 -1.92 23.93 27.49
C ALA A 355 -1.76 22.65 26.64
N PRO A 356 -2.82 21.83 26.50
CA PRO A 356 -2.84 20.65 25.62
C PRO A 356 -3.13 21.03 24.15
N ASP A 357 -2.71 22.21 23.71
CA ASP A 357 -3.07 22.71 22.39
C ASP A 357 -2.11 22.17 21.32
N LEU A 358 -2.67 21.85 20.15
CA LEU A 358 -1.89 21.55 18.95
C LEU A 358 -0.94 22.72 18.66
N PRO A 359 0.30 22.46 18.22
CA PRO A 359 1.27 23.52 17.95
C PRO A 359 0.74 24.48 16.87
N ASP A 360 1.11 25.76 16.96
CA ASP A 360 0.77 26.74 15.93
C ASP A 360 1.37 26.26 14.59
N PRO A 361 0.56 26.04 13.53
CA PRO A 361 1.06 25.57 12.24
C PRO A 361 2.14 26.46 11.61
N THR A 362 2.26 27.73 12.05
CA THR A 362 3.31 28.65 11.60
C THR A 362 4.70 28.33 12.19
N GLU A 363 4.78 27.49 13.22
CA GLU A 363 6.06 27.00 13.77
C GLU A 363 6.67 25.86 12.93
N LEU A 364 5.93 25.30 11.98
CA LEU A 364 6.41 24.24 11.11
C LEU A 364 7.56 24.74 10.23
N VAL A 365 8.70 24.06 10.26
CA VAL A 365 9.88 24.40 9.45
C VAL A 365 10.20 23.26 8.50
N CYS A 366 10.35 23.55 7.21
CA CYS A 366 10.81 22.56 6.22
C CYS A 366 12.22 22.90 5.72
N LYS A 367 13.08 21.88 5.66
CA LYS A 367 14.52 21.98 5.33
C LYS A 367 15.09 20.59 5.03
N ASP A 368 16.34 20.51 4.61
CA ASP A 368 16.90 19.25 4.11
C ASP A 368 17.13 18.21 5.23
N ASP A 369 17.67 18.65 6.38
CA ASP A 369 18.04 17.78 7.52
C ASP A 369 17.34 18.14 8.83
N PRO A 370 17.06 17.16 9.72
CA PRO A 370 16.44 17.41 11.03
C PRO A 370 17.32 18.20 12.00
N SER A 371 16.71 19.09 12.78
CA SER A 371 17.40 19.76 13.91
C SER A 371 17.54 18.80 15.10
N PRO A 372 18.62 18.91 15.89
CA PRO A 372 18.73 18.20 17.16
C PRO A 372 17.51 18.45 18.06
N GLY A 373 16.84 17.37 18.46
CA GLY A 373 15.68 17.42 19.38
C GLY A 373 14.35 17.85 18.73
N SER A 374 14.29 18.00 17.41
CA SER A 374 13.02 18.30 16.72
C SER A 374 12.05 17.12 16.75
N ALA A 375 10.77 17.43 16.58
CA ALA A 375 9.71 16.44 16.39
C ALA A 375 9.30 16.36 14.92
N ALA A 376 9.00 15.15 14.47
CA ALA A 376 8.68 14.90 13.08
C ALA A 376 7.28 15.37 12.70
N ALA A 377 7.16 16.07 11.57
CA ALA A 377 5.87 16.40 10.95
C ALA A 377 5.69 15.69 9.60
N SER A 378 6.75 15.59 8.80
CA SER A 378 6.80 14.73 7.60
C SER A 378 8.24 14.43 7.18
N GLY A 379 8.46 13.26 6.59
CA GLY A 379 9.69 12.97 5.85
C GLY A 379 9.60 13.47 4.40
N PRO A 380 10.63 13.22 3.58
CA PRO A 380 10.65 13.69 2.20
C PRO A 380 9.63 12.96 1.32
N GLY A 381 9.30 11.71 1.68
CA GLY A 381 8.17 10.96 1.15
C GLY A 381 6.79 11.34 1.73
N GLY A 382 6.71 12.40 2.54
CA GLY A 382 5.49 12.86 3.21
C GLY A 382 5.26 12.25 4.60
N SER A 383 4.00 12.16 5.01
CA SER A 383 3.58 11.59 6.30
C SER A 383 2.51 10.49 6.16
N TYR A 384 2.26 10.03 4.94
CA TYR A 384 1.29 8.96 4.65
C TYR A 384 1.89 7.56 4.89
N LEU A 385 1.20 6.50 4.46
CA LEU A 385 1.59 5.11 4.70
C LEU A 385 2.94 4.71 4.07
N SER A 386 3.39 5.41 3.02
CA SER A 386 4.74 5.25 2.46
C SER A 386 5.83 5.56 3.50
N ASN A 387 5.78 6.77 4.09
CA ASN A 387 6.62 7.16 5.22
C ASN A 387 6.45 6.19 6.40
N GLU A 388 5.21 5.84 6.75
CA GLU A 388 4.98 4.97 7.90
C GLU A 388 5.59 3.57 7.70
N SER A 389 5.59 3.01 6.49
CA SER A 389 6.22 1.72 6.20
C SER A 389 7.75 1.78 6.32
N MET A 390 8.37 2.85 5.82
CA MET A 390 9.80 3.11 5.99
C MET A 390 10.16 3.22 7.47
N TYR A 391 9.40 4.04 8.21
CA TYR A 391 9.67 4.31 9.61
C TYR A 391 9.47 3.06 10.47
N ARG A 392 8.41 2.28 10.26
CA ARG A 392 8.15 1.05 11.01
C ARG A 392 9.18 -0.04 10.75
N SER A 393 9.52 -0.30 9.49
CA SER A 393 10.53 -1.31 9.12
C SER A 393 11.90 -0.96 9.69
N ASN A 394 12.32 0.31 9.63
CA ASN A 394 13.60 0.76 10.19
C ASN A 394 13.57 0.89 11.72
N ARG A 395 12.44 1.30 12.33
CA ARG A 395 12.29 1.30 13.80
C ARG A 395 12.37 -0.12 14.36
N LEU A 396 11.76 -1.08 13.68
CA LEU A 396 11.87 -2.51 14.02
C LEU A 396 13.32 -2.98 13.91
N ARG A 397 14.02 -2.65 12.81
CA ARG A 397 15.44 -2.94 12.61
C ARG A 397 16.31 -2.44 13.77
N LEU A 398 16.09 -1.20 14.22
CA LEU A 398 16.74 -0.65 15.41
C LEU A 398 16.37 -1.42 16.69
N GLY A 399 15.09 -1.74 16.88
CA GLY A 399 14.57 -2.45 18.06
C GLY A 399 15.09 -3.89 18.19
N MET A 400 15.34 -4.53 17.05
CA MET A 400 15.93 -5.87 16.95
C MET A 400 17.46 -5.86 16.92
N ARG A 401 18.09 -4.68 16.93
CA ARG A 401 19.55 -4.49 16.85
C ARG A 401 20.17 -5.02 15.55
N ALA A 402 19.42 -5.05 14.47
CA ALA A 402 19.88 -5.42 13.14
C ALA A 402 20.48 -4.20 12.41
N TRP A 403 21.41 -3.50 13.07
CA TRP A 403 21.96 -2.22 12.58
C TRP A 403 22.80 -2.37 11.31
N ASP A 404 23.37 -3.56 11.14
CA ASP A 404 24.18 -4.02 10.00
C ASP A 404 23.34 -4.33 8.76
N VAL A 405 22.03 -4.59 8.89
CA VAL A 405 21.14 -4.76 7.74
C VAL A 405 20.80 -3.37 7.19
N PRO A 406 21.11 -3.06 5.92
CA PRO A 406 20.63 -1.85 5.26
C PRO A 406 19.11 -1.78 5.20
N GLY A 407 18.56 -0.60 5.46
CA GLY A 407 17.12 -0.35 5.43
C GLY A 407 16.77 1.05 4.97
N GLY A 408 15.68 1.18 4.21
CA GLY A 408 15.18 2.46 3.73
C GLY A 408 13.94 2.34 2.84
N HIS A 409 13.71 3.35 2.02
CA HIS A 409 12.53 3.45 1.18
C HIS A 409 12.84 3.97 -0.22
N LEU A 410 12.14 3.41 -1.21
CA LEU A 410 12.18 3.83 -2.59
C LEU A 410 10.79 4.27 -3.04
N HIS A 411 10.66 5.53 -3.40
CA HIS A 411 9.51 6.05 -4.11
C HIS A 411 9.72 5.97 -5.62
N ILE A 412 8.77 5.37 -6.33
CA ILE A 412 8.82 5.17 -7.79
C ILE A 412 7.81 6.06 -8.51
N SER A 413 8.09 6.34 -9.78
CA SER A 413 7.29 7.28 -10.58
C SER A 413 5.82 6.84 -10.71
N ALA A 414 4.90 7.81 -10.60
CA ALA A 414 3.50 7.62 -10.96
C ALA A 414 3.27 7.26 -12.43
N LEU A 415 2.15 6.56 -12.69
CA LEU A 415 1.77 6.05 -14.01
C LEU A 415 0.98 7.07 -14.85
N GLN A 416 1.02 6.90 -16.17
CA GLN A 416 0.17 7.58 -17.15
C GLN A 416 -1.04 6.73 -17.50
N TYR A 417 -2.24 7.17 -17.09
CA TYR A 417 -3.46 6.40 -17.31
C TYR A 417 -4.11 6.65 -18.68
N PRO A 418 -4.86 5.67 -19.21
CA PRO A 418 -5.68 5.87 -20.42
C PRO A 418 -6.65 7.02 -20.22
N THR A 419 -6.80 7.86 -21.26
CA THR A 419 -7.75 8.98 -21.27
C THR A 419 -9.20 8.52 -21.31
N ASP A 420 -9.46 7.37 -21.96
CA ASP A 420 -10.76 6.71 -21.90
C ASP A 420 -10.96 6.09 -20.51
N LEU A 421 -12.00 6.54 -19.82
CA LEU A 421 -12.31 6.15 -18.45
C LEU A 421 -12.93 4.74 -18.35
N ASP A 422 -13.42 4.18 -19.45
CA ASP A 422 -13.99 2.82 -19.47
C ASP A 422 -12.94 1.72 -19.73
N LEU A 423 -11.74 2.09 -20.16
CA LEU A 423 -10.66 1.14 -20.40
C LEU A 423 -9.98 0.73 -19.09
N LEU A 424 -9.84 -0.60 -18.89
CA LEU A 424 -8.98 -1.14 -17.84
C LEU A 424 -7.51 -0.77 -18.11
N THR A 425 -7.11 -0.84 -19.37
CA THR A 425 -5.72 -0.70 -19.83
C THR A 425 -5.67 -0.30 -21.32
N ASP A 426 -4.53 0.20 -21.77
CA ASP A 426 -4.17 0.39 -23.18
C ASP A 426 -2.66 0.16 -23.38
N PRO A 427 -2.16 0.01 -24.62
CA PRO A 427 -0.75 -0.28 -24.86
C PRO A 427 0.23 0.77 -24.31
N ALA A 428 -0.17 2.04 -24.21
CA ALA A 428 0.71 3.10 -23.69
C ALA A 428 0.85 3.01 -22.17
N PHE A 429 -0.26 2.75 -21.47
CA PHE A 429 -0.28 2.52 -20.03
C PHE A 429 0.48 1.24 -19.64
N GLU A 430 0.33 0.16 -20.40
CA GLU A 430 1.07 -1.08 -20.19
C GLU A 430 2.58 -0.87 -20.35
N ALA A 431 2.99 -0.15 -21.40
CA ALA A 431 4.39 0.18 -21.63
C ALA A 431 4.97 1.07 -20.52
N ASP A 432 4.21 2.08 -20.06
CA ASP A 432 4.62 2.97 -18.97
C ASP A 432 4.77 2.22 -17.65
N ARG A 433 3.77 1.39 -17.29
CA ARG A 433 3.83 0.57 -16.09
C ARG A 433 5.00 -0.41 -16.14
N LYS A 434 5.21 -1.07 -17.27
CA LYS A 434 6.34 -1.97 -17.48
C LYS A 434 7.66 -1.23 -17.26
N ALA A 435 7.82 -0.02 -17.81
CA ALA A 435 9.04 0.76 -17.63
C ALA A 435 9.28 1.11 -16.16
N VAL A 436 8.25 1.52 -15.40
CA VAL A 436 8.38 1.80 -13.95
C VAL A 436 8.86 0.55 -13.22
N VAL A 437 8.21 -0.58 -13.46
CA VAL A 437 8.51 -1.83 -12.75
C VAL A 437 9.90 -2.36 -13.14
N ASP A 438 10.27 -2.35 -14.41
CA ASP A 438 11.59 -2.79 -14.86
C ASP A 438 12.73 -1.95 -14.27
N GLN A 439 12.58 -0.62 -14.22
CA GLN A 439 13.57 0.23 -13.56
C GLN A 439 13.63 -0.06 -12.06
N THR A 440 12.49 -0.29 -11.42
CA THR A 440 12.44 -0.65 -10.00
C THR A 440 13.17 -1.96 -9.72
N ILE A 441 13.00 -2.98 -10.59
CA ILE A 441 13.73 -4.25 -10.52
C ILE A 441 15.25 -4.02 -10.60
N ALA A 442 15.69 -3.17 -11.54
CA ALA A 442 17.11 -2.83 -11.70
C ALA A 442 17.68 -2.12 -10.45
N LEU A 443 16.89 -1.26 -9.80
CA LEU A 443 17.29 -0.59 -8.55
C LEU A 443 17.36 -1.55 -7.36
N VAL A 444 16.44 -2.51 -7.25
CA VAL A 444 16.52 -3.55 -6.21
C VAL A 444 17.75 -4.43 -6.42
N ALA A 445 18.07 -4.78 -7.67
CA ALA A 445 19.30 -5.52 -7.99
C ALA A 445 20.55 -4.72 -7.62
N ALA A 446 20.61 -3.43 -7.99
CA ALA A 446 21.74 -2.54 -7.63
C ALA A 446 21.88 -2.38 -6.11
N ALA A 447 20.77 -2.32 -5.39
CA ALA A 447 20.78 -2.24 -3.93
C ALA A 447 21.35 -3.51 -3.29
N GLY A 448 20.92 -4.70 -3.75
CA GLY A 448 21.44 -5.99 -3.27
C GLY A 448 22.92 -6.16 -3.60
N ALA A 449 23.33 -5.87 -4.83
CA ALA A 449 24.72 -5.95 -5.27
C ALA A 449 25.70 -5.15 -4.38
N ALA A 450 25.24 -4.05 -3.80
CA ALA A 450 26.07 -3.10 -3.04
C ALA A 450 26.01 -3.30 -1.51
N VAL A 451 25.51 -4.44 -1.00
CA VAL A 451 25.43 -4.67 0.45
C VAL A 451 26.82 -4.83 1.08
N ASP A 452 27.72 -5.56 0.42
CA ASP A 452 29.08 -5.86 0.91
C ASP A 452 30.12 -4.74 0.67
N GLU A 453 29.77 -3.66 -0.05
CA GLU A 453 30.69 -2.56 -0.37
C GLU A 453 30.93 -1.57 0.79
N ARG A 454 30.50 -1.89 2.02
CA ARG A 454 30.40 -0.94 3.14
C ARG A 454 31.46 -1.02 4.22
#